data_AF-A0A357GUI2-F1
#
_entry.id   AF-A0A357GUI2-F1
#
_cell.length_a   1.000
_cell.length_b   1.000
_cell.length_c   1.000
_cell.angle_alpha   90.00
_cell.angle_beta   90.00
_cell.angle_gamma   90.00
#
_symmetry.space_group_name_H-M   'P 1'
#
loop_
_entity.id
_entity.type
_entity.pdbx_description
1 polymer ?
#
loop_
_entity_poly.entity_id
_entity_poly.type
_entity_poly.pdbx_seq_one_letter_code
_entity_poly.pdbx_strand_id
1 'polypeptide(L)' 'EATKAIEMFDGQELEGRKLTVNEARPMQPREDRGGFRGGNRF' A
#
# COMPACT_ATOMS: atom_id res chain seq x y z
N GLU A 1 -17.08 -12.82 -0.03
CA GLU A 1 -15.82 -13.54 0.27
C GLU A 1 -14.73 -12.64 0.86
N ALA A 2 -14.67 -11.34 0.51
CA ALA A 2 -13.70 -10.40 1.09
C ALA A 2 -13.83 -10.20 2.61
N THR A 3 -15.05 -10.16 3.14
CA THR A 3 -15.32 -9.96 4.58
C THR A 3 -14.75 -11.07 5.47
N LYS A 4 -14.84 -12.33 5.03
CA LYS A 4 -14.29 -13.49 5.77
C LYS A 4 -12.76 -13.43 5.91
N ALA A 5 -12.06 -12.94 4.88
CA ALA A 5 -10.61 -12.80 4.93
C ALA A 5 -10.20 -11.69 5.90
N ILE A 6 -10.95 -10.58 5.95
CA ILE A 6 -10.72 -9.50 6.91
C ILE A 6 -10.93 -10.02 8.34
N GLU A 7 -12.03 -10.71 8.62
CA GLU A 7 -12.31 -11.25 9.96
C GLU A 7 -11.27 -12.23 10.48
N MET A 8 -10.65 -13.03 9.60
CA MET A 8 -9.69 -14.07 10.01
C MET A 8 -8.28 -13.53 10.17
N PHE A 9 -7.86 -12.58 9.34
CA PHE A 9 -6.47 -12.16 9.22
C PHE A 9 -6.19 -10.77 9.80
N ASP A 10 -7.21 -9.95 10.08
CA ASP A 10 -7.06 -8.66 10.74
C ASP A 10 -6.66 -8.87 12.21
N GLY A 11 -5.49 -8.35 12.59
CA GLY A 11 -4.91 -8.51 13.93
C GLY A 11 -4.07 -9.77 14.14
N GLN A 12 -3.91 -10.65 13.13
CA GLN A 12 -2.96 -11.76 13.23
C GLN A 12 -1.52 -11.24 13.32
N GLU A 13 -0.71 -11.85 14.19
CA GLU A 13 0.70 -11.52 14.31
C GLU A 13 1.49 -12.27 13.23
N LEU A 14 1.95 -11.56 12.21
CA LEU A 14 2.98 -12.06 11.30
C LEU A 14 4.32 -11.42 11.69
N GLU A 15 5.31 -12.28 11.95
CA GLU A 15 6.69 -11.86 12.25
C GLU A 15 6.79 -10.82 13.39
N GLY A 16 5.91 -10.96 14.40
CA GLY A 16 5.86 -10.06 15.56
C GLY A 16 5.19 -8.70 15.30
N ARG A 17 4.54 -8.52 14.15
CA ARG A 17 3.74 -7.34 13.82
C ARG A 17 2.31 -7.74 13.53
N LYS A 18 1.35 -7.01 14.12
CA LYS A 18 -0.07 -7.20 13.84
C LYS A 18 -0.36 -6.75 12.42
N LEU A 19 -0.87 -7.66 11.60
CA LEU A 19 -1.38 -7.33 10.27
C LEU A 19 -2.70 -6.57 10.39
N THR A 20 -2.88 -5.57 9.53
CA THR A 20 -4.18 -4.92 9.33
C THR A 20 -4.66 -5.20 7.91
N VAL A 21 -5.78 -5.91 7.77
CA VAL A 21 -6.33 -6.28 6.46
C VAL A 21 -7.54 -5.42 6.17
N ASN A 22 -7.41 -4.52 5.20
CA ASN A 22 -8.47 -3.59 4.81
C ASN A 22 -8.88 -3.81 3.36
N GLU A 23 -10.10 -3.40 3.01
CA GLU A 23 -10.54 -3.36 1.62
C GLU A 23 -9.65 -2.44 0.78
N ALA A 24 -9.26 -2.91 -0.40
CA ALA A 24 -8.36 -2.18 -1.28
C ALA A 24 -9.00 -0.87 -1.73
N ARG A 25 -8.42 0.26 -1.31
CA ARG A 25 -8.80 1.59 -1.82
C ARG A 25 -8.16 1.83 -3.18
N PRO A 26 -8.84 2.54 -4.11
CA PRO A 26 -8.28 2.86 -5.42
C PRO A 26 -6.97 3.62 -5.24
N MET A 27 -5.97 3.27 -6.07
CA MET A 27 -4.68 3.95 -6.06
C MET A 27 -4.91 5.42 -6.44
N GLN A 28 -4.54 6.35 -5.56
CA GLN A 28 -4.61 7.76 -5.90
C GLN A 28 -3.62 8.08 -7.03
N PRO A 29 -3.99 8.97 -7.96
CA PRO A 29 -3.07 9.45 -8.99
C PRO A 29 -1.77 9.91 -8.32
N ARG A 30 -0.64 9.37 -8.81
CA ARG A 30 0.69 9.85 -8.41
C ARG A 30 1.01 11.11 -9.21
N GLU A 31 0.20 12.14 -9.02
CA GLU A 31 0.54 13.49 -9.46
C GLU A 31 1.64 13.97 -8.51
N ASP A 32 2.73 14.50 -9.08
CA ASP A 32 3.89 15.04 -8.37
C ASP A 32 4.86 14.04 -7.72
N ARG A 33 5.37 13.07 -8.51
CA ARG A 33 6.80 12.71 -8.35
C ARG A 33 7.63 13.82 -9.00
N GLY A 34 7.69 14.96 -8.31
CA GLY A 34 8.32 16.19 -8.78
C GLY A 34 9.74 15.96 -9.33
N GLY A 35 9.93 16.35 -10.59
CA GLY A 35 11.22 16.76 -11.14
C GLY A 35 12.31 15.70 -11.19
N PHE A 36 12.33 14.90 -12.26
CA PHE A 36 13.60 14.48 -12.87
C PHE A 36 14.28 15.70 -13.51
N ARG A 37 14.68 16.67 -12.68
CA ARG A 37 15.69 17.69 -13.03
C ARG A 37 17.05 17.07 -12.74
N GLY A 38 17.68 16.48 -13.74
CA GLY A 38 19.03 15.94 -13.54
C GLY A 38 19.63 15.31 -14.78
N GLY A 39 20.17 16.14 -15.68
CA GLY A 39 21.21 15.66 -16.59
C GLY A 39 21.11 16.12 -18.04
N ASN A 40 20.98 17.43 -18.27
CA ASN A 40 21.34 18.01 -19.55
C ASN A 40 22.87 17.97 -19.68
N ARG A 41 23.44 16.86 -20.17
CA ARG A 41 24.84 16.79 -20.61
C ARG A 41 25.01 15.63 -21.60
N PHE A 42 24.67 15.87 -22.87
CA PHE A 42 25.48 15.57 -24.05
C PHE A 42 24.99 16.46 -25.19
#